data_AF-A0A166QIL3-F1
#
_entry.id   AF-A0A166QIL3-F1
#
_cell.length_a   1.000
_cell.length_b   1.000
_cell.length_c   1.000
_cell.angle_alpha   90.00
_cell.angle_beta   90.00
_cell.angle_gamma   90.00
#
_symmetry.space_group_name_H-M   'P 1'
#
loop_
_entity.id
_entity.type
_entity.pdbx_description
1 polymer ?
#
loop_
_entity_poly.entity_id
_entity_poly.type
_entity_poly.pdbx_seq_one_letter_code
_entity_poly.pdbx_strand_id
1 'polypeptide(L)' 'MPLTHEEFAGLTHLGSGKVRELFAVGDDAVLLVASDRISAFDVV' A
#
# COMPACT_ATOMS: atom_id res chain seq x y z
N MET A 1 14.31 2.73 -9.13
CA MET A 1 13.99 1.30 -9.20
C MET A 1 12.54 1.17 -8.77
N PRO A 2 11.64 0.61 -9.60
CA PRO A 2 10.25 0.44 -9.19
C PRO A 2 10.16 -0.60 -8.07
N LEU A 3 9.34 -0.34 -7.06
CA LEU A 3 8.96 -1.35 -6.08
C LEU A 3 7.86 -2.22 -6.70
N THR A 4 8.03 -3.53 -6.66
CA THR A 4 7.09 -4.52 -7.20
C THR A 4 6.31 -5.19 -6.08
N HIS A 5 5.10 -5.67 -6.36
CA HIS A 5 4.27 -6.36 -5.35
C HIS A 5 4.94 -7.60 -4.74
N GLU A 6 5.88 -8.23 -5.46
CA GLU A 6 6.64 -9.37 -4.96
C GLU A 6 7.54 -9.01 -3.77
N GLU A 7 7.99 -7.75 -3.67
CA GLU A 7 8.82 -7.27 -2.55
C GLU A 7 8.02 -7.14 -1.25
N PHE A 8 6.69 -7.22 -1.29
CA PHE A 8 5.81 -7.25 -0.12
C PHE A 8 5.31 -8.66 0.22
N ALA A 9 5.74 -9.69 -0.52
CA ALA A 9 5.36 -11.07 -0.27
C ALA A 9 5.77 -11.49 1.15
N GLY A 10 4.79 -11.80 1.99
CA GLY A 10 4.98 -12.18 3.39
C GLY A 10 4.59 -11.11 4.42
N LEU A 11 4.29 -9.87 3.99
CA LEU A 11 3.69 -8.88 4.87
C LEU A 11 2.17 -9.07 4.95
N THR A 12 1.62 -8.86 6.16
CA THR A 12 0.17 -8.88 6.35
C THR A 12 -0.42 -7.61 5.77
N HIS A 13 -1.28 -7.75 4.76
CA HIS A 13 -2.03 -6.62 4.20
C HIS A 13 -3.11 -6.17 5.18
N LEU A 14 -3.07 -4.90 5.58
CA LEU A 14 -3.97 -4.30 6.55
C LEU A 14 -5.16 -3.60 5.87
N GLY A 15 -4.96 -3.07 4.65
CA GLY A 15 -6.04 -2.46 3.91
C GLY A 15 -5.58 -1.63 2.71
N SER A 16 -6.52 -1.40 1.80
CA SER A 16 -6.30 -0.62 0.59
C SER A 16 -7.14 0.64 0.60
N GLY A 17 -6.52 1.77 0.30
CA GLY A 17 -7.19 3.02 -0.04
C GLY A 17 -7.25 3.22 -1.55
N LYS A 18 -7.82 4.37 -1.96
CA LYS A 18 -7.92 4.78 -3.36
C LYS A 18 -6.57 4.79 -4.08
N VAL A 19 -5.53 5.27 -3.40
CA VAL A 19 -4.21 5.54 -3.99
C VAL A 19 -3.05 4.99 -3.16
N ARG A 20 -3.35 4.19 -2.13
CA ARG A 20 -2.35 3.65 -1.21
C ARG A 20 -2.73 2.27 -0.69
N GLU A 21 -1.73 1.52 -0.24
CA GLU A 21 -1.88 0.24 0.45
C GLU A 21 -1.15 0.29 1.80
N LEU A 22 -1.63 -0.49 2.77
CA LEU A 22 -1.06 -0.57 4.12
C LEU A 22 -0.70 -2.02 4.45
N PHE A 23 0.50 -2.22 4.97
CA PHE A 23 1.00 -3.53 5.40
C PHE A 23 1.58 -3.45 6.82
N ALA A 24 1.39 -4.51 7.62
CA ALA A 24 1.99 -4.61 8.94
C ALA A 24 3.49 -4.86 8.85
N VAL A 25 4.29 -4.14 9.64
CA VAL A 25 5.75 -4.34 9.76
C VAL A 25 6.14 -4.33 11.23
N GLY A 26 5.90 -5.45 11.91
CA GLY A 26 6.00 -5.54 13.37
C GLY A 26 4.71 -5.12 14.08
N ASP A 27 4.79 -4.97 15.39
CA ASP A 27 3.60 -4.80 16.26
C ASP A 27 3.15 -3.33 16.40
N ASP A 28 4.03 -2.38 16.13
CA ASP A 28 3.83 -0.94 16.38
C ASP A 28 4.11 -0.06 15.15
N ALA A 29 4.36 -0.66 13.99
CA ALA A 29 4.66 0.06 12.76
C ALA A 29 3.89 -0.46 11.54
N VAL A 30 3.68 0.44 10.58
CA VAL A 30 2.95 0.18 9.34
C VAL A 30 3.76 0.69 8.16
N LEU A 31 3.86 -0.14 7.11
CA LEU A 31 4.37 0.26 5.81
C LEU A 31 3.21 0.84 4.99
N LEU A 32 3.34 2.11 4.60
CA LEU A 32 2.41 2.78 3.69
C LEU A 32 3.03 2.83 2.30
N VAL A 33 2.41 2.14 1.34
CA VAL A 33 2.84 2.11 -0.05
C VAL A 33 1.93 3.06 -0.84
N ALA A 34 2.51 4.16 -1.34
CA ALA A 34 1.81 5.05 -2.26
C ALA A 34 1.88 4.44 -3.67
N SER A 35 0.71 4.30 -4.32
CA SER A 35 0.64 3.86 -5.71
C SER A 35 0.63 5.06 -6.65
N ASP A 36 0.88 4.83 -7.94
CA ASP A 36 0.77 5.85 -8.98
C ASP A 36 -0.69 6.19 -9.35
N ARG A 37 -1.68 5.57 -8.69
CA ARG A 37 -3.10 5.90 -8.88
C ARG A 37 -3.40 7.30 -8.35
N ILE A 38 -4.30 8.00 -9.03
CA ILE A 38 -4.81 9.33 -8.66
C ILE A 38 -6.33 9.27 -8.65
N SER A 39 -6.98 9.91 -7.68
CA SER A 39 -8.44 9.98 -7.62
C SER A 39 -8.96 11.39 -7.90
N ALA A 40 -10.04 11.53 -8.67
CA ALA A 40 -10.75 12.79 -8.91
C ALA A 40 -12.26 12.56 -8.92
N PHE A 41 -13.05 13.55 -8.47
CA PHE A 41 -14.52 13.46 -8.36
C PHE A 41 -15.01 12.19 -7.65
N ASP A 42 -14.31 11.81 -6.58
CA ASP A 42 -14.56 10.61 -5.77
C ASP A 42 -14.32 9.26 -6.47
N VAL A 43 -13.78 9.25 -7.70
CA VAL A 43 -13.44 8.04 -8.47
C VAL A 43 -11.92 7.88 -8.56
N VAL A 44 -11.47 6.62 -8.67
CA VAL A 44 -10.07 6.23 -8.92
C VAL A 44 -9.95 5.73 -10.35
#